data_AF-A0A7S7AH00-F1
#
_entry.id   AF-A0A7S7AH00-F1
#
_cell.length_a   1.000
_cell.length_b   1.000
_cell.length_c   1.000
_cell.angle_alpha   90.00
_cell.angle_beta   90.00
_cell.angle_gamma   90.00
#
_symmetry.space_group_name_H-M   'P 1'
#
loop_
_entity.id
_entity.type
_entity.pdbx_description
1 polymer ?
#
loop_
_entity_poly.entity_id
_entity_poly.type
_entity_poly.pdbx_seq_one_letter_code
_entity_poly.pdbx_strand_id
1 'polypeptide(L)'
;MKDVELKVPEQQDLIFELKKAERELRLIDDQNRPLAKLALTIQLYYLDGATAESKRKALEIIAQFKQKYASHLKAQFTQNNRGFVKFNEKNYQSFLKKAEQNIQANDDLFTYYLSSDEDGEFADDYVLEFFTAYPDSEPATDQDLQLSYASLTLPVSMIETKEGLEGYQQWIHLFIHSFSVFHGYAGLTLKTPYDRHPFQSYEYDITHKYWGITPDGGAFFKHGWQTGLRSISWQTFIGARLKDKVIQQPYYQETLKNYPDVKSTEINGCLILQAGDIPRLANVKEPLPLSYVVVNQLCRIIMTKKPLGPLHTGSQGPLYSYTQTYYWLHRWNNDNFEKGIFNPQGKKQELLHVLGESGYDHQPVPYSGMWKPFDFEGLSQHLTVGQEFPEEAKYIRKSGRISSKNAVWCLEKRDDHGPVLLPNPF
;
A
#
# COMPACT_ATOMS: atom_id res chain seq x y z
N MET A 1 -15.97 17.12 -8.56
CA MET A 1 -16.20 15.69 -8.81
C MET A 1 -15.18 15.25 -9.83
N LYS A 2 -14.51 14.11 -9.65
CA LYS A 2 -13.60 13.60 -10.67
C LYS A 2 -14.40 12.81 -11.71
N ASP A 3 -14.14 13.10 -12.97
CA ASP A 3 -14.74 12.36 -14.08
C ASP A 3 -14.24 10.91 -14.06
N VAL A 4 -15.06 9.98 -14.56
CA VAL A 4 -14.75 8.55 -14.65
C VAL A 4 -14.89 8.14 -16.11
N GLU A 5 -13.92 7.39 -16.63
CA GLU A 5 -13.97 6.93 -18.01
C GLU A 5 -15.11 5.93 -18.21
N LEU A 6 -15.75 5.95 -19.38
CA LEU A 6 -16.85 5.01 -19.70
C LEU A 6 -16.43 3.94 -20.70
N LYS A 7 -15.24 4.09 -21.30
CA LYS A 7 -14.68 3.14 -22.24
C LYS A 7 -13.24 2.87 -21.84
N VAL A 8 -12.91 1.59 -21.72
CA VAL A 8 -11.53 1.15 -21.45
C VAL A 8 -10.67 1.42 -22.69
N PRO A 9 -9.51 2.08 -22.55
CA PRO A 9 -8.56 2.25 -23.64
C PRO A 9 -8.04 0.90 -24.16
N GLU A 10 -7.60 0.86 -25.41
CA GLU A 10 -6.97 -0.35 -25.96
C GLU A 10 -5.66 -0.65 -25.21
N GLN A 11 -5.35 -1.94 -25.02
CA GLN A 11 -4.16 -2.35 -24.27
C GLN A 11 -2.86 -1.76 -24.84
N GLN A 12 -2.77 -1.58 -26.16
CA GLN A 12 -1.59 -1.00 -26.81
C GLN A 12 -1.37 0.47 -26.44
N ASP A 13 -2.44 1.25 -26.29
CA ASP A 13 -2.37 2.66 -25.88
C ASP A 13 -1.88 2.76 -24.44
N LEU A 14 -2.39 1.90 -23.55
CA LEU A 14 -1.96 1.81 -22.17
C LEU A 14 -0.48 1.41 -22.04
N ILE A 15 0.00 0.46 -22.85
CA ILE A 15 1.43 0.09 -22.89
C ILE A 15 2.28 1.28 -23.35
N PHE A 16 1.81 2.04 -24.36
CA PHE A 16 2.51 3.23 -24.83
C PHE A 16 2.60 4.31 -23.75
N GLU A 17 1.51 4.56 -23.01
CA GLU A 17 1.49 5.47 -21.86
C GLU A 17 2.49 5.05 -20.79
N LEU A 18 2.54 3.76 -20.44
CA LEU A 18 3.45 3.24 -19.41
C LEU A 18 4.92 3.39 -19.84
N LYS A 19 5.25 3.12 -21.11
CA LYS A 19 6.60 3.37 -21.68
C LYS A 19 7.00 4.84 -21.65
N LYS A 20 6.04 5.73 -21.85
CA LYS A 20 6.28 7.17 -21.76
C LYS A 20 6.53 7.56 -20.31
N ALA A 21 5.67 7.14 -19.39
CA ALA A 21 5.80 7.42 -17.96
C ALA A 21 7.07 6.83 -17.35
N GLU A 22 7.49 5.62 -17.73
CA GLU A 22 8.76 5.04 -17.26
C GLU A 22 9.96 5.96 -17.55
N ARG A 23 9.95 6.62 -18.71
CA ARG A 23 10.99 7.60 -19.09
C ARG A 23 10.85 8.93 -18.36
N GLU A 24 9.63 9.44 -18.25
CA GLU A 24 9.35 10.78 -17.70
C GLU A 24 9.41 10.85 -16.17
N LEU A 25 9.06 9.77 -15.48
CA LEU A 25 9.01 9.71 -14.02
C LEU A 25 10.33 9.24 -13.41
N ARG A 26 11.34 8.94 -14.24
CA ARG A 26 12.65 8.48 -13.77
C ARG A 26 13.44 9.66 -13.17
N LEU A 27 13.81 9.52 -11.89
CA LEU A 27 14.77 10.39 -11.24
C LEU A 27 16.17 9.77 -11.39
N ILE A 28 17.15 10.57 -11.80
CA ILE A 28 18.54 10.14 -11.98
C ILE A 28 19.51 11.08 -11.27
N ASP A 29 20.67 10.56 -10.91
CA ASP A 29 21.79 11.37 -10.44
C ASP A 29 22.63 11.96 -11.59
N ASP A 30 23.70 12.69 -11.25
CA ASP A 30 24.62 13.32 -12.19
C ASP A 30 25.37 12.32 -13.10
N GLN A 31 25.35 11.03 -12.77
CA GLN A 31 25.96 9.95 -13.54
C GLN A 31 24.93 9.09 -14.28
N ASN A 32 23.68 9.55 -14.39
CA ASN A 32 22.54 8.85 -15.00
C ASN A 32 22.13 7.54 -14.30
N ARG A 33 22.49 7.36 -13.02
CA ARG A 33 22.04 6.22 -12.21
C ARG A 33 20.65 6.49 -11.64
N PRO A 34 19.74 5.50 -11.63
CA PRO A 34 18.35 5.71 -11.22
C PRO A 34 18.20 5.87 -9.70
N LEU A 35 17.64 6.99 -9.26
CA LEU A 35 17.28 7.29 -7.87
C LEU A 35 15.78 7.06 -7.57
N ALA A 36 14.94 7.06 -8.60
CA ALA A 36 13.57 6.57 -8.52
C ALA A 36 13.10 6.18 -9.93
N LYS A 37 12.26 5.16 -10.04
CA LYS A 37 11.70 4.74 -11.35
C LYS A 37 10.38 3.99 -11.20
N LEU A 38 9.59 4.00 -12.27
CA LEU A 38 8.37 3.20 -12.34
C LEU A 38 8.72 1.70 -12.37
N ALA A 39 8.00 0.90 -11.58
CA ALA A 39 8.18 -0.55 -11.54
C ALA A 39 6.84 -1.27 -11.31
N LEU A 40 6.84 -2.58 -11.48
CA LEU A 40 5.76 -3.45 -11.03
C LEU A 40 6.07 -3.95 -9.62
N THR A 41 5.07 -4.00 -8.75
CA THR A 41 5.20 -4.50 -7.39
C THR A 41 4.16 -5.57 -7.09
N ILE A 42 4.52 -6.56 -6.29
CA ILE A 42 3.59 -7.43 -5.55
C ILE A 42 3.86 -7.14 -4.08
N GLN A 43 2.82 -6.79 -3.33
CA GLN A 43 2.87 -6.47 -1.92
C GLN A 43 1.93 -7.39 -1.16
N LEU A 44 2.44 -8.10 -0.16
CA LEU A 44 1.67 -9.08 0.61
C LEU A 44 1.82 -8.86 2.11
N TYR A 45 0.68 -8.77 2.78
CA TYR A 45 0.58 -8.83 4.23
C TYR A 45 -0.09 -10.16 4.60
N TYR A 46 0.63 -11.01 5.32
CA TYR A 46 0.22 -12.39 5.53
C TYR A 46 0.38 -12.84 6.97
N LEU A 47 -0.44 -13.81 7.36
CA LEU A 47 -0.46 -14.42 8.68
C LEU A 47 0.64 -15.49 8.79
N ASP A 48 0.96 -15.86 10.02
CA ASP A 48 1.77 -17.05 10.34
C ASP A 48 3.18 -17.04 9.72
N GLY A 49 3.71 -15.87 9.38
CA GLY A 49 5.03 -15.76 8.75
C GLY A 49 6.18 -16.17 9.65
N ALA A 50 6.02 -16.08 10.98
CA ALA A 50 7.00 -16.56 11.94
C ALA A 50 7.11 -18.10 12.01
N THR A 51 6.14 -18.84 11.46
CA THR A 51 6.17 -20.31 11.51
C THR A 51 7.32 -20.88 10.66
N ALA A 52 7.82 -22.05 11.07
CA ALA A 52 8.84 -22.78 10.33
C ALA A 52 8.40 -23.13 8.89
N GLU A 53 7.11 -23.43 8.70
CA GLU A 53 6.54 -23.72 7.38
C GLU A 53 6.60 -22.49 6.46
N SER A 54 6.09 -21.33 6.93
CA SER A 54 6.11 -20.09 6.16
C SER A 54 7.53 -19.65 5.80
N LYS A 55 8.49 -19.80 6.73
CA LYS A 55 9.89 -19.49 6.47
C LYS A 55 10.50 -20.39 5.39
N ARG A 56 10.18 -21.70 5.39
CA ARG A 56 10.63 -22.62 4.33
C ARG A 56 10.03 -22.27 2.97
N LYS A 57 8.75 -21.90 2.92
CA LYS A 57 8.12 -21.40 1.69
C LYS A 57 8.81 -20.13 1.17
N ALA A 58 9.20 -19.21 2.06
CA ALA A 58 9.99 -18.05 1.66
C ALA A 58 11.36 -18.45 1.08
N LEU A 59 12.06 -19.43 1.67
CA LEU A 59 13.31 -19.97 1.13
C LEU A 59 13.14 -20.60 -0.27
N GLU A 60 12.03 -21.31 -0.51
CA GLU A 60 11.70 -21.87 -1.83
C GLU A 60 11.46 -20.77 -2.87
N ILE A 61 10.74 -19.70 -2.52
CA ILE A 61 10.51 -18.55 -3.39
C ILE A 61 11.84 -17.85 -3.70
N ILE A 62 12.70 -17.66 -2.70
CA ILE A 62 14.06 -17.10 -2.88
C ILE A 62 14.86 -17.93 -3.88
N ALA A 63 14.83 -19.26 -3.75
CA ALA A 63 15.53 -20.15 -4.67
C ALA A 63 15.00 -20.04 -6.11
N GLN A 64 13.68 -19.99 -6.30
CA GLN A 64 13.06 -19.79 -7.62
C GLN A 64 13.43 -18.43 -8.22
N PHE A 65 13.44 -17.37 -7.40
CA PHE A 65 13.77 -16.03 -7.85
C PHE A 65 15.24 -15.92 -8.26
N LYS A 66 16.13 -16.49 -7.44
CA LYS A 66 17.54 -16.67 -7.78
C LYS A 66 17.71 -17.42 -9.10
N GLN A 67 17.02 -18.54 -9.29
CA GLN A 67 17.13 -19.34 -10.51
C GLN A 67 16.71 -18.55 -11.75
N LYS A 68 15.61 -17.79 -11.65
CA LYS A 68 15.03 -17.05 -12.78
C LYS A 68 15.83 -15.81 -13.15
N TYR A 69 16.38 -15.10 -12.16
CA TYR A 69 17.00 -13.78 -12.36
C TYR A 69 18.47 -13.70 -11.95
N ALA A 70 19.16 -14.83 -11.79
CA ALA A 70 20.55 -14.91 -11.32
C ALA A 70 21.50 -13.89 -11.96
N SER A 71 21.37 -13.62 -13.26
CA SER A 71 22.20 -12.69 -14.01
C SER A 71 22.04 -11.22 -13.60
N HIS A 72 20.93 -10.87 -12.96
CA HIS A 72 20.63 -9.50 -12.52
C HIS A 72 21.01 -9.25 -11.06
N LEU A 73 21.09 -10.30 -10.24
CA LEU A 73 21.21 -10.17 -8.78
C LEU A 73 22.64 -9.88 -8.36
N LYS A 74 22.83 -8.82 -7.56
CA LYS A 74 24.15 -8.31 -7.19
C LYS A 74 24.39 -8.29 -5.69
N ALA A 75 23.37 -8.07 -4.88
CA ALA A 75 23.52 -7.95 -3.43
C ALA A 75 22.36 -8.58 -2.65
N GLN A 76 22.64 -8.94 -1.40
CA GLN A 76 21.66 -9.40 -0.44
C GLN A 76 21.87 -8.74 0.92
N PHE A 77 20.78 -8.53 1.65
CA PHE A 77 20.77 -8.07 3.03
C PHE A 77 19.91 -9.02 3.88
N THR A 78 20.36 -9.29 5.10
CA THR A 78 19.68 -10.19 6.05
C THR A 78 19.84 -9.61 7.45
N GLN A 79 19.00 -10.04 8.40
CA GLN A 79 19.11 -9.63 9.81
C GLN A 79 20.49 -9.87 10.45
N ASN A 80 21.29 -10.76 9.88
CA ASN A 80 22.61 -11.13 10.39
C ASN A 80 23.75 -10.26 9.84
N ASN A 81 23.46 -9.36 8.91
CA ASN A 81 24.46 -8.52 8.26
C ASN A 81 24.38 -7.09 8.81
N ARG A 82 25.53 -6.41 8.87
CA ARG A 82 25.57 -4.97 9.20
C ARG A 82 25.20 -4.05 8.03
N GLY A 83 25.05 -4.61 6.83
CA GLY A 83 24.76 -3.93 5.58
C GLY A 83 24.69 -4.91 4.43
N PHE A 84 24.57 -4.40 3.20
CA PHE A 84 24.52 -5.24 2.01
C PHE A 84 25.80 -6.06 1.84
N VAL A 85 25.62 -7.29 1.36
CA VAL A 85 26.71 -8.21 1.05
C VAL A 85 26.55 -8.68 -0.39
N LYS A 86 27.65 -8.71 -1.14
CA LYS A 86 27.67 -9.21 -2.52
C LYS A 86 26.97 -10.57 -2.64
N PHE A 87 26.06 -10.68 -3.58
CA PHE A 87 25.39 -11.91 -3.92
C PHE A 87 26.33 -12.82 -4.73
N ASN A 88 26.58 -14.01 -4.19
CA ASN A 88 27.34 -15.08 -4.82
C ASN A 88 26.99 -16.40 -4.11
N GLU A 89 27.39 -17.53 -4.70
CA GLU A 89 27.02 -18.84 -4.17
C GLU A 89 27.51 -19.07 -2.74
N LYS A 90 28.72 -18.63 -2.39
CA LYS A 90 29.26 -18.76 -1.02
C LYS A 90 28.39 -18.02 -0.01
N ASN A 91 28.04 -16.77 -0.29
CA ASN A 91 27.24 -15.94 0.60
C ASN A 91 25.78 -16.41 0.67
N TYR A 92 25.23 -16.91 -0.44
CA TYR A 92 23.90 -17.49 -0.50
C TYR A 92 23.80 -18.78 0.34
N GLN A 93 24.76 -19.70 0.19
CA GLN A 93 24.80 -20.92 1.00
C GLN A 93 25.03 -20.63 2.49
N SER A 94 25.83 -19.61 2.82
CA SER A 94 25.97 -19.16 4.20
C SER A 94 24.66 -18.60 4.79
N PHE A 95 23.87 -17.90 3.97
CA PHE A 95 22.53 -17.45 4.36
C PHE A 95 21.61 -18.64 4.60
N LEU A 96 21.48 -19.57 3.63
CA LEU A 96 20.61 -20.74 3.74
C LEU A 96 20.89 -21.55 5.00
N LYS A 97 22.17 -21.82 5.28
CA LYS A 97 22.58 -22.55 6.49
C LYS A 97 22.10 -21.84 7.77
N LYS A 98 22.27 -20.52 7.85
CA LYS A 98 21.82 -19.72 9.01
C LYS A 98 20.30 -19.69 9.11
N ALA A 99 19.59 -19.52 7.98
CA ALA A 99 18.14 -19.52 7.95
C ALA A 99 17.56 -20.85 8.46
N GLU A 100 18.09 -21.98 8.02
CA GLU A 100 17.68 -23.31 8.51
C GLU A 100 17.99 -23.50 10.00
N GLN A 101 19.16 -23.04 10.46
CA GLN A 101 19.50 -23.07 11.90
C GLN A 101 18.50 -22.25 12.73
N ASN A 102 18.14 -21.05 12.26
CA ASN A 102 17.16 -20.19 12.93
C ASN A 102 15.77 -20.81 12.93
N ILE A 103 15.35 -21.44 11.83
CA ILE A 103 14.08 -22.18 11.75
C ILE A 103 14.06 -23.34 12.75
N GLN A 104 15.15 -24.11 12.87
CA GLN A 104 15.25 -25.21 13.85
C GLN A 104 15.26 -24.73 15.30
N ALA A 105 15.87 -23.57 15.54
CA ALA A 105 15.91 -22.94 16.86
C ALA A 105 14.59 -22.23 17.24
N ASN A 106 13.59 -22.23 16.35
CA ASN A 106 12.34 -21.48 16.49
C ASN A 106 12.59 -19.98 16.74
N ASP A 107 13.60 -19.41 16.08
CA ASP A 107 13.84 -17.96 16.06
C ASP A 107 12.77 -17.32 15.18
N ASP A 108 12.04 -16.37 15.75
CA ASP A 108 10.88 -15.72 15.12
C ASP A 108 11.27 -14.77 13.98
N LEU A 109 12.49 -14.23 13.98
CA LEU A 109 12.91 -13.24 13.00
C LEU A 109 13.42 -13.87 11.71
N PHE A 110 12.83 -13.47 10.58
CA PHE A 110 13.32 -13.75 9.24
C PHE A 110 13.21 -12.47 8.41
N THR A 111 14.36 -11.88 8.12
CA THR A 111 14.50 -10.75 7.19
C THR A 111 15.44 -11.13 6.06
N TYR A 112 14.97 -10.96 4.82
CA TYR A 112 15.76 -11.18 3.63
C TYR A 112 15.42 -10.13 2.57
N TYR A 113 16.44 -9.54 1.96
CA TYR A 113 16.32 -8.61 0.85
C TYR A 113 17.35 -9.03 -0.21
N LEU A 114 16.91 -9.24 -1.44
CA LEU A 114 17.73 -9.69 -2.57
C LEU A 114 17.49 -8.77 -3.75
N SER A 115 18.57 -8.21 -4.30
CA SER A 115 18.48 -7.04 -5.17
C SER A 115 19.45 -7.09 -6.35
N SER A 116 19.06 -6.42 -7.44
CA SER A 116 19.90 -6.14 -8.60
C SER A 116 20.84 -4.94 -8.44
N ASP A 117 20.72 -4.16 -7.38
CA ASP A 117 21.65 -3.09 -7.01
C ASP A 117 22.79 -3.61 -6.13
N GLU A 118 23.92 -2.91 -6.09
CA GLU A 118 25.15 -3.40 -5.46
C GLU A 118 25.20 -3.20 -3.94
N ASP A 119 24.54 -2.15 -3.46
CA ASP A 119 24.61 -1.71 -2.06
C ASP A 119 23.30 -1.07 -1.55
N GLY A 120 22.28 -0.99 -2.40
CA GLY A 120 20.97 -0.45 -2.06
C GLY A 120 20.88 1.08 -2.21
N GLU A 121 21.89 1.74 -2.79
CA GLU A 121 21.93 3.19 -3.00
C GLU A 121 21.07 3.64 -4.20
N PHE A 122 20.73 2.73 -5.12
CA PHE A 122 19.97 3.06 -6.33
C PHE A 122 18.65 2.27 -6.44
N ALA A 123 17.72 2.78 -7.25
CA ALA A 123 16.48 2.10 -7.56
C ALA A 123 16.76 0.88 -8.47
N ASP A 124 16.66 -0.31 -7.90
CA ASP A 124 16.84 -1.63 -8.49
C ASP A 124 15.64 -2.07 -9.35
N ASP A 125 15.91 -2.93 -10.34
CA ASP A 125 14.91 -3.50 -11.26
C ASP A 125 14.26 -4.77 -10.70
N TYR A 126 15.05 -5.56 -9.96
CA TYR A 126 14.66 -6.86 -9.43
C TYR A 126 14.89 -6.86 -7.93
N VAL A 127 13.82 -6.93 -7.15
CA VAL A 127 13.87 -6.99 -5.69
C VAL A 127 12.94 -8.06 -5.17
N LEU A 128 13.44 -8.89 -4.26
CA LEU A 128 12.62 -9.79 -3.46
C LEU A 128 12.89 -9.52 -1.98
N GLU A 129 11.83 -9.31 -1.21
CA GLU A 129 11.91 -8.97 0.21
C GLU A 129 10.96 -9.81 1.04
N PHE A 130 11.43 -10.21 2.22
CA PHE A 130 10.63 -10.86 3.26
C PHE A 130 10.96 -10.27 4.62
N PHE A 131 9.92 -10.04 5.42
CA PHE A 131 10.02 -9.59 6.80
C PHE A 131 8.94 -10.22 7.67
N THR A 132 9.31 -11.13 8.57
CA THR A 132 8.35 -11.76 9.50
C THR A 132 8.06 -10.85 10.69
N ALA A 133 6.80 -10.83 11.12
CA ALA A 133 6.43 -10.18 12.38
C ALA A 133 6.83 -11.04 13.58
N TYR A 134 7.10 -10.41 14.72
CA TYR A 134 7.26 -11.10 15.98
C TYR A 134 5.91 -11.68 16.43
N PRO A 135 5.83 -12.97 16.77
CA PRO A 135 4.66 -13.55 17.41
C PRO A 135 4.69 -13.20 18.90
N ASP A 136 4.45 -11.94 19.23
CA ASP A 136 4.19 -11.57 20.63
C ASP A 136 2.77 -12.03 20.99
N SER A 137 2.64 -13.32 21.32
CA SER A 137 1.42 -14.03 21.72
C SER A 137 0.30 -14.15 20.66
N GLU A 138 -0.64 -15.07 20.89
CA GLU A 138 -1.87 -15.10 20.08
C GLU A 138 -2.61 -13.77 20.24
N PRO A 139 -3.03 -13.13 19.14
CA PRO A 139 -3.67 -11.83 19.19
C PRO A 139 -5.02 -11.95 19.92
N ALA A 140 -5.20 -11.19 21.01
CA ALA A 140 -6.45 -11.16 21.75
C ALA A 140 -7.61 -10.57 20.92
N THR A 141 -7.29 -9.72 19.93
CA THR A 141 -8.23 -9.10 19.00
C THR A 141 -7.62 -8.95 17.60
N ASP A 142 -8.43 -8.70 16.56
CA ASP A 142 -7.93 -8.39 15.21
C ASP A 142 -7.01 -7.14 15.19
N GLN A 143 -7.10 -6.26 16.18
CA GLN A 143 -6.22 -5.08 16.30
C GLN A 143 -4.81 -5.44 16.76
N ASP A 144 -4.63 -6.62 17.36
CA ASP A 144 -3.36 -7.15 17.87
C ASP A 144 -2.66 -8.08 16.87
N LEU A 145 -3.27 -8.31 15.69
CA LEU A 145 -2.72 -9.18 14.65
C LEU A 145 -1.36 -8.67 14.15
N GLN A 146 -0.37 -9.55 14.19
CA GLN A 146 0.98 -9.30 13.69
C GLN A 146 1.14 -9.86 12.28
N LEU A 147 1.02 -8.99 11.27
CA LEU A 147 1.15 -9.40 9.87
C LEU A 147 2.61 -9.46 9.44
N SER A 148 3.05 -10.55 8.83
CA SER A 148 4.31 -10.60 8.09
C SER A 148 4.18 -9.91 6.74
N TYR A 149 5.30 -9.55 6.14
CA TYR A 149 5.37 -8.77 4.90
C TYR A 149 6.27 -9.45 3.88
N ALA A 150 5.83 -9.50 2.62
CA ALA A 150 6.62 -9.96 1.50
C ALA A 150 6.40 -9.02 0.31
N SER A 151 7.47 -8.70 -0.40
CA SER A 151 7.40 -7.87 -1.61
C SER A 151 8.23 -8.43 -2.75
N LEU A 152 7.75 -8.20 -3.97
CA LEU A 152 8.49 -8.46 -5.20
C LEU A 152 8.39 -7.24 -6.12
N THR A 153 9.53 -6.67 -6.50
CA THR A 153 9.63 -5.63 -7.53
C THR A 153 10.24 -6.20 -8.81
N LEU A 154 9.61 -5.89 -9.95
CA LEU A 154 10.03 -6.30 -11.28
C LEU A 154 9.93 -5.12 -12.27
N PRO A 155 10.68 -5.14 -13.39
CA PRO A 155 10.61 -4.07 -14.39
C PRO A 155 9.22 -3.92 -15.01
N VAL A 156 8.80 -2.68 -15.28
CA VAL A 156 7.54 -2.41 -15.99
C VAL A 156 7.56 -2.96 -17.42
N SER A 157 8.74 -3.17 -18.02
CA SER A 157 8.85 -3.79 -19.34
C SER A 157 8.25 -5.21 -19.42
N MET A 158 8.02 -5.89 -18.30
CA MET A 158 7.39 -7.21 -18.29
C MET A 158 5.99 -7.20 -18.89
N ILE A 159 5.20 -6.13 -18.72
CA ILE A 159 3.84 -6.07 -19.27
C ILE A 159 3.78 -5.67 -20.76
N GLU A 160 4.92 -5.40 -21.39
CA GLU A 160 4.99 -5.07 -22.82
C GLU A 160 4.83 -6.29 -23.73
N THR A 161 5.06 -7.48 -23.18
CA THR A 161 5.00 -8.76 -23.90
C THR A 161 4.03 -9.68 -23.18
N LYS A 162 3.43 -10.61 -23.93
CA LYS A 162 2.51 -11.59 -23.36
C LYS A 162 3.26 -12.51 -22.38
N GLU A 163 4.46 -12.96 -22.75
CA GLU A 163 5.30 -13.85 -21.96
C GLU A 163 5.75 -13.20 -20.66
N GLY A 164 6.12 -11.91 -20.70
CA GLY A 164 6.48 -11.16 -19.50
C GLY A 164 5.28 -10.96 -18.57
N LEU A 165 4.11 -10.60 -19.11
CA LEU A 165 2.88 -10.44 -18.33
C LEU A 165 2.47 -11.76 -17.67
N GLU A 166 2.51 -12.87 -18.41
CA GLU A 166 2.27 -14.22 -17.87
C GLU A 166 3.30 -14.58 -16.78
N GLY A 167 4.57 -14.24 -16.99
CA GLY A 167 5.63 -14.44 -16.00
C GLY A 167 5.39 -13.64 -14.71
N TYR A 168 4.84 -12.44 -14.80
CA TYR A 168 4.45 -11.63 -13.65
C TYR A 168 3.22 -12.22 -12.92
N GLN A 169 2.20 -12.66 -13.67
CA GLN A 169 1.01 -13.33 -13.11
C GLN A 169 1.37 -14.63 -12.38
N GLN A 170 2.35 -15.40 -12.88
CA GLN A 170 2.87 -16.59 -12.20
C GLN A 170 3.48 -16.25 -10.83
N TRP A 171 4.17 -15.11 -10.71
CA TRP A 171 4.69 -14.65 -9.41
C TRP A 171 3.57 -14.27 -8.44
N ILE A 172 2.52 -13.59 -8.92
CA ILE A 172 1.32 -13.30 -8.12
C ILE A 172 0.71 -14.60 -7.59
N HIS A 173 0.47 -15.57 -8.48
CA HIS A 173 -0.09 -16.86 -8.11
C HIS A 173 0.78 -17.58 -7.09
N LEU A 174 2.11 -17.60 -7.28
CA LEU A 174 3.03 -18.22 -6.34
C LEU A 174 2.94 -17.58 -4.94
N PHE A 175 3.00 -16.26 -4.84
CA PHE A 175 2.92 -15.56 -3.55
C PHE A 175 1.61 -15.85 -2.81
N ILE A 176 0.47 -15.75 -3.50
CA ILE A 176 -0.85 -15.96 -2.90
C ILE A 176 -1.07 -17.42 -2.52
N HIS A 177 -0.58 -18.36 -3.34
CA HIS A 177 -0.66 -19.78 -3.04
C HIS A 177 0.21 -20.19 -1.85
N SER A 178 1.39 -19.59 -1.69
CA SER A 178 2.33 -19.95 -0.63
C SER A 178 1.87 -19.51 0.76
N PHE A 179 1.28 -18.32 0.89
CA PHE A 179 1.06 -17.70 2.19
C PHE A 179 -0.42 -17.60 2.59
N SER A 180 -0.68 -17.58 3.90
CA SER A 180 -1.98 -17.25 4.48
C SER A 180 -2.23 -15.75 4.35
N VAL A 181 -2.66 -15.31 3.17
CA VAL A 181 -2.83 -13.88 2.85
C VAL A 181 -3.87 -13.25 3.77
N PHE A 182 -3.53 -12.12 4.39
CA PHE A 182 -4.51 -11.25 5.06
C PHE A 182 -5.02 -10.20 4.08
N HIS A 183 -4.11 -9.44 3.46
CA HIS A 183 -4.40 -8.63 2.29
C HIS A 183 -3.13 -8.32 1.50
N GLY A 184 -3.28 -7.69 0.33
CA GLY A 184 -2.16 -7.26 -0.48
C GLY A 184 -2.63 -6.66 -1.80
N TYR A 185 -1.68 -6.41 -2.69
CA TYR A 185 -1.98 -5.95 -4.04
C TYR A 185 -0.80 -6.16 -4.98
N ALA A 186 -1.09 -6.12 -6.27
CA ALA A 186 -0.10 -6.03 -7.33
C ALA A 186 -0.44 -4.90 -8.31
N GLY A 187 0.56 -4.23 -8.86
CA GLY A 187 0.37 -3.07 -9.73
C GLY A 187 1.63 -2.25 -9.90
N LEU A 188 1.47 -0.93 -10.13
CA LEU A 188 2.58 -0.01 -10.32
C LEU A 188 3.05 0.56 -8.98
N THR A 189 4.35 0.72 -8.83
CA THR A 189 4.98 1.43 -7.73
C THR A 189 6.05 2.38 -8.25
N LEU A 190 6.44 3.36 -7.43
CA LEU A 190 7.66 4.13 -7.69
C LEU A 190 8.79 3.51 -6.87
N LYS A 191 9.63 2.71 -7.53
CA LYS A 191 10.75 2.08 -6.85
C LYS A 191 11.83 3.10 -6.53
N THR A 192 12.16 3.21 -5.26
CA THR A 192 13.29 3.99 -4.70
C THR A 192 14.41 3.07 -4.22
N PRO A 193 15.60 3.61 -3.93
CA PRO A 193 16.66 2.95 -3.17
C PRO A 193 16.17 2.29 -1.88
N TYR A 194 16.98 1.40 -1.33
CA TYR A 194 16.71 0.76 -0.05
C TYR A 194 16.54 1.80 1.06
N ASP A 195 17.46 2.78 1.11
CA ASP A 195 17.24 4.00 1.89
C ASP A 195 16.33 4.97 1.13
N ARG A 196 15.03 4.72 1.23
CA ARG A 196 13.98 5.49 0.58
C ARG A 196 13.80 6.92 1.10
N HIS A 197 14.22 7.23 2.33
CA HIS A 197 13.78 8.44 3.04
C HIS A 197 14.02 9.73 2.24
N PRO A 198 15.17 9.91 1.56
CA PRO A 198 15.42 11.10 0.74
C PRO A 198 14.47 11.24 -0.47
N PHE A 199 13.83 10.15 -0.90
CA PHE A 199 13.05 10.08 -2.14
C PHE A 199 11.53 10.06 -1.89
N GLN A 200 11.10 10.03 -0.62
CA GLN A 200 9.67 9.97 -0.27
C GLN A 200 8.90 11.23 -0.67
N SER A 201 9.54 12.41 -0.73
CA SER A 201 8.88 13.61 -1.29
C SER A 201 8.63 13.49 -2.79
N TYR A 202 9.56 12.87 -3.52
CA TYR A 202 9.37 12.61 -4.94
C TYR A 202 8.28 11.54 -5.16
N GLU A 203 8.28 10.47 -4.35
CA GLU A 203 7.20 9.48 -4.33
C GLU A 203 5.83 10.13 -4.06
N TYR A 204 5.76 11.04 -3.08
CA TYR A 204 4.56 11.81 -2.77
C TYR A 204 4.07 12.60 -3.98
N ASP A 205 4.93 13.39 -4.62
CA ASP A 205 4.56 14.22 -5.77
C ASP A 205 4.04 13.41 -6.97
N ILE A 206 4.66 12.26 -7.21
CA ILE A 206 4.29 11.38 -8.34
C ILE A 206 2.96 10.70 -8.07
N THR A 207 2.77 10.16 -6.87
CA THR A 207 1.54 9.44 -6.49
C THR A 207 0.34 10.37 -6.29
N HIS A 208 0.54 11.67 -6.03
CA HIS A 208 -0.51 12.69 -6.11
C HIS A 208 -0.93 13.02 -7.55
N LYS A 209 -0.05 12.77 -8.53
CA LYS A 209 -0.37 12.97 -9.96
C LYS A 209 -0.94 11.71 -10.60
N TYR A 210 -0.53 10.53 -10.14
CA TYR A 210 -0.84 9.24 -10.73
C TYR A 210 -1.31 8.25 -9.66
N TRP A 211 -2.62 8.15 -9.46
CA TRP A 211 -3.22 7.37 -8.36
C TRP A 211 -3.09 5.85 -8.48
N GLY A 212 -2.75 5.37 -9.67
CA GLY A 212 -2.49 3.96 -9.93
C GLY A 212 -1.08 3.49 -9.54
N ILE A 213 -0.19 4.44 -9.22
CA ILE A 213 1.13 4.16 -8.63
C ILE A 213 0.98 4.17 -7.12
N THR A 214 1.30 3.06 -6.44
CA THR A 214 1.23 2.97 -4.98
C THR A 214 2.51 3.49 -4.31
N PRO A 215 2.42 4.31 -3.24
CA PRO A 215 3.57 4.71 -2.45
C PRO A 215 3.96 3.55 -1.53
N ASP A 216 5.03 2.83 -1.87
CA ASP A 216 5.43 1.60 -1.20
C ASP A 216 6.78 1.69 -0.49
N GLY A 217 7.44 2.85 -0.53
CA GLY A 217 8.68 3.05 0.22
C GLY A 217 8.54 2.56 1.68
N GLY A 218 7.48 2.98 2.38
CA GLY A 218 7.21 2.56 3.77
C GLY A 218 6.34 1.31 3.94
N ALA A 219 6.18 0.46 2.93
CA ALA A 219 5.17 -0.61 2.97
C ALA A 219 5.38 -1.65 4.09
N PHE A 220 6.61 -1.86 4.57
CA PHE A 220 6.89 -2.77 5.68
C PHE A 220 6.43 -2.23 7.06
N PHE A 221 6.09 -0.95 7.20
CA PHE A 221 5.52 -0.42 8.45
C PHE A 221 4.09 -0.91 8.62
N LYS A 222 3.83 -1.63 9.72
CA LYS A 222 2.63 -2.45 9.88
C LYS A 222 1.47 -1.77 10.61
N HIS A 223 1.70 -0.60 11.22
CA HIS A 223 0.73 0.02 12.12
C HIS A 223 -0.60 0.32 11.41
N GLY A 224 -1.61 -0.53 11.64
CA GLY A 224 -2.98 -0.35 11.16
C GLY A 224 -3.40 -1.23 9.98
N TRP A 225 -2.45 -1.87 9.27
CA TRP A 225 -2.75 -2.75 8.13
C TRP A 225 -3.37 -4.08 8.56
N GLN A 226 -3.30 -4.41 9.84
CA GLN A 226 -4.01 -5.54 10.41
C GLN A 226 -5.53 -5.33 10.54
N THR A 227 -6.04 -4.13 10.26
CA THR A 227 -7.47 -3.80 10.39
C THR A 227 -8.23 -3.76 9.07
N GLY A 228 -7.53 -3.80 7.93
CA GLY A 228 -8.15 -3.66 6.61
C GLY A 228 -7.12 -3.43 5.51
N LEU A 229 -7.59 -3.16 4.30
CA LEU A 229 -6.73 -2.94 3.14
C LEU A 229 -5.93 -1.63 3.25
N ARG A 230 -4.63 -1.71 2.93
CA ARG A 230 -3.73 -0.54 2.77
C ARG A 230 -3.96 0.23 1.46
N SER A 231 -4.41 -0.43 0.40
CA SER A 231 -4.68 0.24 -0.87
C SER A 231 -5.48 -0.62 -1.85
N ILE A 232 -6.00 0.04 -2.88
CA ILE A 232 -6.49 -0.57 -4.11
C ILE A 232 -5.44 -0.34 -5.19
N SER A 233 -5.13 -1.37 -5.97
CA SER A 233 -4.21 -1.33 -7.12
C SER A 233 -4.76 -2.20 -8.25
N TRP A 234 -3.95 -2.46 -9.27
CA TRP A 234 -4.39 -3.24 -10.44
C TRP A 234 -4.97 -4.60 -10.06
N GLN A 235 -4.34 -5.33 -9.14
CA GLN A 235 -4.93 -6.48 -8.48
C GLN A 235 -4.95 -6.24 -6.98
N THR A 236 -6.09 -6.46 -6.35
CA THR A 236 -6.25 -6.35 -4.90
C THR A 236 -6.49 -7.73 -4.32
N PHE A 237 -5.68 -8.12 -3.34
CA PHE A 237 -5.72 -9.42 -2.68
C PHE A 237 -6.45 -9.29 -1.35
N ILE A 238 -7.46 -10.13 -1.15
CA ILE A 238 -8.37 -10.09 -0.01
C ILE A 238 -8.35 -11.47 0.64
N GLY A 239 -7.70 -11.56 1.80
CA GLY A 239 -7.59 -12.79 2.56
C GLY A 239 -8.92 -13.30 3.10
N ALA A 240 -8.93 -14.56 3.53
CA ALA A 240 -10.14 -15.23 4.03
C ALA A 240 -10.83 -14.46 5.17
N ARG A 241 -10.08 -13.78 6.05
CA ARG A 241 -10.63 -12.97 7.16
C ARG A 241 -11.44 -11.75 6.71
N LEU A 242 -11.22 -11.25 5.49
CA LEU A 242 -11.88 -10.07 4.94
C LEU A 242 -12.86 -10.43 3.80
N LYS A 243 -12.61 -11.54 3.11
CA LYS A 243 -13.33 -11.96 1.89
C LYS A 243 -14.86 -11.98 2.06
N ASP A 244 -15.35 -12.58 3.14
CA ASP A 244 -16.78 -12.75 3.35
C ASP A 244 -17.52 -11.40 3.46
N LYS A 245 -16.88 -10.39 4.07
CA LYS A 245 -17.41 -9.02 4.13
C LYS A 245 -17.55 -8.39 2.75
N VAL A 246 -16.80 -8.86 1.75
CA VAL A 246 -16.85 -8.37 0.38
C VAL A 246 -17.91 -9.11 -0.43
N ILE A 247 -17.86 -10.45 -0.46
CA ILE A 247 -18.71 -11.26 -1.34
C ILE A 247 -20.17 -11.35 -0.87
N GLN A 248 -20.43 -11.13 0.43
CA GLN A 248 -21.79 -11.15 1.00
C GLN A 248 -22.49 -9.79 0.87
N GLN A 249 -21.85 -8.77 0.30
CA GLN A 249 -22.48 -7.47 0.09
C GLN A 249 -23.65 -7.57 -0.89
N PRO A 250 -24.72 -6.80 -0.67
CA PRO A 250 -25.75 -6.61 -1.67
C PRO A 250 -25.14 -6.20 -3.01
N TYR A 251 -25.64 -6.79 -4.08
CA TYR A 251 -25.24 -6.47 -5.46
C TYR A 251 -23.79 -6.83 -5.82
N TYR A 252 -23.03 -7.58 -5.02
CA TYR A 252 -21.67 -8.01 -5.38
C TYR A 252 -21.61 -8.69 -6.76
N GLN A 253 -22.42 -9.74 -6.95
CA GLN A 253 -22.49 -10.48 -8.21
C GLN A 253 -23.03 -9.63 -9.37
N GLU A 254 -24.02 -8.79 -9.10
CA GLU A 254 -24.60 -7.89 -10.11
C GLU A 254 -23.58 -6.83 -10.55
N THR A 255 -22.77 -6.30 -9.63
CA THR A 255 -21.69 -5.36 -9.93
C THR A 255 -20.68 -6.01 -10.87
N LEU A 256 -20.17 -7.20 -10.52
CA LEU A 256 -19.20 -7.92 -11.38
C LEU A 256 -19.77 -8.24 -12.77
N LYS A 257 -21.06 -8.58 -12.85
CA LYS A 257 -21.73 -8.83 -14.13
C LYS A 257 -21.81 -7.58 -15.02
N ASN A 258 -22.01 -6.40 -14.42
CA ASN A 258 -22.08 -5.13 -15.14
C ASN A 258 -20.70 -4.56 -15.50
N TYR A 259 -19.62 -5.04 -14.86
CA TYR A 259 -18.25 -4.58 -15.08
C TYR A 259 -17.31 -5.75 -15.42
N PRO A 260 -17.40 -6.33 -16.63
CA PRO A 260 -16.62 -7.50 -17.02
C PRO A 260 -15.10 -7.27 -17.05
N ASP A 261 -14.66 -6.01 -17.11
CA ASP A 261 -13.25 -5.63 -17.00
C ASP A 261 -12.70 -5.81 -15.57
N VAL A 262 -13.59 -6.00 -14.58
CA VAL A 262 -13.21 -6.40 -13.23
C VAL A 262 -13.30 -7.91 -13.10
N LYS A 263 -12.14 -8.58 -13.06
CA LYS A 263 -12.09 -10.04 -12.91
C LYS A 263 -12.02 -10.41 -11.43
N SER A 264 -12.79 -11.42 -11.05
CA SER A 264 -12.83 -11.99 -9.69
C SER A 264 -12.35 -13.43 -9.74
N THR A 265 -11.24 -13.74 -9.08
CA THR A 265 -10.70 -15.10 -8.96
C THR A 265 -10.37 -15.42 -7.51
N GLU A 266 -10.21 -16.70 -7.17
CA GLU A 266 -9.82 -17.11 -5.82
C GLU A 266 -8.66 -18.11 -5.89
N ILE A 267 -7.63 -17.89 -5.09
CA ILE A 267 -6.45 -18.76 -4.95
C ILE A 267 -6.20 -18.94 -3.45
N ASN A 268 -6.14 -20.19 -2.98
CA ASN A 268 -5.81 -20.51 -1.59
C ASN A 268 -6.66 -19.73 -0.55
N GLY A 269 -7.97 -19.59 -0.80
CA GLY A 269 -8.87 -18.84 0.09
C GLY A 269 -8.78 -17.31 -0.03
N CYS A 270 -7.86 -16.78 -0.84
CA CYS A 270 -7.69 -15.35 -1.10
C CYS A 270 -8.44 -14.95 -2.37
N LEU A 271 -9.38 -14.01 -2.23
CA LEU A 271 -10.08 -13.37 -3.35
C LEU A 271 -9.16 -12.34 -4.01
N ILE A 272 -9.11 -12.36 -5.34
CA ILE A 272 -8.36 -11.41 -6.16
C ILE A 272 -9.37 -10.65 -7.01
N LEU A 273 -9.41 -9.34 -6.84
CA LEU A 273 -10.14 -8.43 -7.72
C LEU A 273 -9.14 -7.71 -8.62
N GLN A 274 -9.21 -7.96 -9.92
CA GLN A 274 -8.32 -7.40 -10.93
C GLN A 274 -9.05 -6.33 -11.75
N ALA A 275 -8.51 -5.11 -11.78
CA ALA A 275 -9.03 -3.95 -12.50
C ALA A 275 -8.42 -3.81 -13.91
N GLY A 276 -9.00 -4.48 -14.90
CA GLY A 276 -8.53 -4.47 -16.28
C GLY A 276 -7.35 -5.42 -16.55
N ASP A 277 -6.87 -5.47 -17.79
CA ASP A 277 -5.89 -6.46 -18.23
C ASP A 277 -4.44 -6.13 -17.87
N ILE A 278 -4.11 -4.86 -17.70
CA ILE A 278 -2.78 -4.36 -17.29
C ILE A 278 -2.96 -3.17 -16.33
N PRO A 279 -1.96 -2.85 -15.49
CA PRO A 279 -2.10 -1.76 -14.55
C PRO A 279 -2.15 -0.40 -15.25
N ARG A 280 -2.83 0.57 -14.64
CA ARG A 280 -2.97 1.93 -15.18
C ARG A 280 -2.31 2.97 -14.31
N LEU A 281 -1.73 4.02 -14.92
CA LEU A 281 -1.15 5.17 -14.20
C LEU A 281 -2.22 5.95 -13.43
N ALA A 282 -3.39 6.11 -14.03
CA ALA A 282 -4.50 6.92 -13.54
C ALA A 282 -4.07 8.35 -13.19
N ASN A 283 -3.74 9.12 -14.23
CA ASN A 283 -3.45 10.54 -14.12
C ASN A 283 -4.67 11.28 -13.55
N VAL A 284 -4.49 12.00 -12.46
CA VAL A 284 -5.61 12.69 -11.76
C VAL A 284 -6.26 13.82 -12.57
N LYS A 285 -5.60 14.26 -13.65
CA LYS A 285 -6.13 15.28 -14.58
C LYS A 285 -6.99 14.68 -15.69
N GLU A 286 -7.04 13.36 -15.79
CA GLU A 286 -7.83 12.61 -16.76
C GLU A 286 -8.99 11.89 -16.05
N PRO A 287 -10.02 11.46 -16.79
CA PRO A 287 -11.07 10.62 -16.22
C PRO A 287 -10.48 9.36 -15.56
N LEU A 288 -10.93 9.05 -14.35
CA LEU A 288 -10.43 7.93 -13.57
C LEU A 288 -10.81 6.59 -14.23
N PRO A 289 -9.94 5.56 -14.13
CA PRO A 289 -10.28 4.21 -14.55
C PRO A 289 -11.53 3.67 -13.82
N LEU A 290 -12.58 3.34 -14.57
CA LEU A 290 -13.82 2.82 -13.99
C LEU A 290 -13.59 1.51 -13.24
N SER A 291 -12.72 0.63 -13.75
CA SER A 291 -12.40 -0.65 -13.11
C SER A 291 -11.80 -0.47 -11.70
N TYR A 292 -10.95 0.53 -11.49
CA TYR A 292 -10.38 0.84 -10.17
C TYR A 292 -11.45 1.41 -9.22
N VAL A 293 -12.32 2.28 -9.72
CA VAL A 293 -13.45 2.83 -8.95
C VAL A 293 -14.43 1.72 -8.54
N VAL A 294 -14.71 0.75 -9.41
CA VAL A 294 -15.57 -0.41 -9.12
C VAL A 294 -14.91 -1.34 -8.10
N VAL A 295 -13.63 -1.68 -8.25
CA VAL A 295 -12.91 -2.48 -7.25
C VAL A 295 -12.91 -1.78 -5.88
N ASN A 296 -12.66 -0.47 -5.85
CA ASN A 296 -12.75 0.30 -4.61
C ASN A 296 -14.15 0.27 -4.00
N GLN A 297 -15.20 0.41 -4.82
CA GLN A 297 -16.58 0.33 -4.35
C GLN A 297 -16.89 -1.01 -3.67
N LEU A 298 -16.41 -2.12 -4.24
CA LEU A 298 -16.55 -3.46 -3.65
C LEU A 298 -15.74 -3.61 -2.36
N CYS A 299 -14.56 -2.98 -2.29
CA CYS A 299 -13.64 -3.11 -1.15
C CYS A 299 -13.86 -2.07 -0.03
N ARG A 300 -14.67 -1.03 -0.23
CA ARG A 300 -14.83 0.11 0.70
C ARG A 300 -15.13 -0.33 2.15
N ILE A 301 -15.89 -1.41 2.33
CA ILE A 301 -16.26 -1.95 3.65
C ILE A 301 -15.07 -2.54 4.44
N ILE A 302 -14.02 -2.97 3.74
CA ILE A 302 -12.81 -3.58 4.33
C ILE A 302 -11.57 -2.70 4.21
N MET A 303 -11.68 -1.47 3.69
CA MET A 303 -10.58 -0.51 3.72
C MET A 303 -10.22 -0.15 5.16
N THR A 304 -8.93 0.05 5.45
CA THR A 304 -8.50 0.54 6.76
C THR A 304 -9.17 1.88 7.05
N LYS A 305 -9.99 1.93 8.10
CA LYS A 305 -10.81 3.12 8.41
C LYS A 305 -10.04 4.21 9.15
N LYS A 306 -9.04 3.81 9.94
CA LYS A 306 -8.23 4.69 10.77
C LYS A 306 -6.78 4.28 10.61
N PRO A 307 -5.98 5.00 9.79
CA PRO A 307 -4.57 4.72 9.71
C PRO A 307 -3.92 4.98 11.07
N LEU A 308 -3.13 4.03 11.55
CA LEU A 308 -2.39 4.13 12.82
C LEU A 308 -0.95 4.62 12.62
N GLY A 309 -0.61 5.00 11.40
CA GLY A 309 0.70 5.49 11.01
C GLY A 309 0.66 6.23 9.67
N PRO A 310 1.70 7.02 9.38
CA PRO A 310 1.92 7.61 8.06
C PRO A 310 2.38 6.54 7.06
N LEU A 311 2.20 6.76 5.76
CA LEU A 311 2.80 5.89 4.73
C LEU A 311 4.29 6.19 4.54
N HIS A 312 4.71 7.41 4.88
CA HIS A 312 6.10 7.88 4.78
C HIS A 312 6.71 8.10 6.17
N THR A 313 8.03 7.92 6.29
CA THR A 313 8.77 8.04 7.56
C THR A 313 9.96 8.98 7.46
N GLY A 314 10.16 9.61 6.30
CA GLY A 314 11.13 10.68 6.10
C GLY A 314 10.76 11.91 6.93
N SER A 315 11.67 12.88 6.94
CA SER A 315 11.52 14.13 7.69
C SER A 315 11.66 15.37 6.81
N GLN A 316 11.75 15.20 5.50
CA GLN A 316 12.01 16.26 4.54
C GLN A 316 10.91 16.30 3.48
N GLY A 317 10.54 17.52 3.08
CA GLY A 317 9.56 17.80 2.02
C GLY A 317 8.14 17.30 2.31
N PRO A 318 7.24 17.33 1.31
CA PRO A 318 5.89 16.77 1.42
C PRO A 318 5.92 15.25 1.66
N LEU A 319 5.04 14.74 2.52
CA LEU A 319 4.99 13.33 2.92
C LEU A 319 3.54 12.88 3.16
N TYR A 320 3.29 11.58 3.00
CA TYR A 320 2.02 10.99 3.41
C TYR A 320 1.97 10.84 4.94
N SER A 321 1.56 11.90 5.61
CA SER A 321 1.24 11.93 7.04
C SER A 321 0.02 11.07 7.39
N TYR A 322 -0.43 11.06 8.65
CA TYR A 322 -1.62 10.30 9.06
C TYR A 322 -2.87 10.77 8.32
N THR A 323 -3.06 12.10 8.22
CA THR A 323 -4.21 12.70 7.53
C THR A 323 -4.17 12.41 6.03
N GLN A 324 -3.00 12.56 5.42
CA GLN A 324 -2.78 12.27 4.00
C GLN A 324 -3.01 10.79 3.69
N THR A 325 -2.65 9.89 4.61
CA THR A 325 -2.92 8.45 4.48
C THR A 325 -4.43 8.16 4.43
N TYR A 326 -5.22 8.84 5.27
CA TYR A 326 -6.67 8.72 5.22
C TYR A 326 -7.23 9.15 3.84
N TYR A 327 -6.80 10.31 3.32
CA TYR A 327 -7.25 10.77 2.00
C TYR A 327 -6.79 9.85 0.85
N TRP A 328 -5.58 9.28 0.96
CA TRP A 328 -5.07 8.27 0.02
C TRP A 328 -5.93 7.02 -0.06
N LEU A 329 -6.36 6.50 1.09
CA LEU A 329 -7.23 5.32 1.18
C LEU A 329 -8.59 5.60 0.54
N HIS A 330 -9.05 6.85 0.56
CA HIS A 330 -10.32 7.28 0.00
C HIS A 330 -10.23 7.87 -1.43
N ARG A 331 -9.07 7.84 -2.08
CA ARG A 331 -8.87 8.48 -3.39
C ARG A 331 -9.80 7.96 -4.48
N TRP A 332 -10.13 6.67 -4.43
CA TRP A 332 -11.00 6.02 -5.41
C TRP A 332 -12.50 6.08 -5.06
N ASN A 333 -12.89 6.74 -3.96
CA ASN A 333 -14.27 6.78 -3.53
C ASN A 333 -15.15 7.55 -4.51
N ASN A 334 -16.35 7.03 -4.76
CA ASN A 334 -17.37 7.68 -5.56
C ASN A 334 -18.77 7.26 -5.10
N ASP A 335 -19.59 8.22 -4.67
CA ASP A 335 -20.93 7.96 -4.14
C ASP A 335 -22.02 7.81 -5.23
N ASN A 336 -21.66 7.87 -6.52
CA ASN A 336 -22.62 7.75 -7.61
C ASN A 336 -22.98 6.29 -7.98
N PHE A 337 -22.75 5.34 -7.09
CA PHE A 337 -23.26 3.97 -7.25
C PHE A 337 -24.68 3.82 -6.70
N GLU A 338 -25.54 3.13 -7.45
CA GLU A 338 -26.86 2.70 -7.01
C GLU A 338 -27.05 1.23 -7.34
N LYS A 339 -27.33 0.41 -6.32
CA LYS A 339 -27.54 -1.04 -6.45
C LYS A 339 -26.42 -1.76 -7.23
N GLY A 340 -25.17 -1.35 -7.01
CA GLY A 340 -24.00 -1.93 -7.67
C GLY A 340 -23.70 -1.38 -9.07
N ILE A 341 -24.45 -0.38 -9.54
CA ILE A 341 -24.25 0.24 -10.86
C ILE A 341 -23.83 1.70 -10.69
N PHE A 342 -22.72 2.08 -11.28
CA PHE A 342 -22.22 3.44 -11.39
C PHE A 342 -23.12 4.28 -12.30
N ASN A 343 -23.57 5.44 -11.80
CA ASN A 343 -24.28 6.45 -12.56
C ASN A 343 -23.29 7.53 -13.06
N PRO A 344 -22.93 7.54 -14.34
CA PRO A 344 -21.96 8.49 -14.87
C PRO A 344 -22.47 9.93 -14.98
N GLN A 345 -23.78 10.15 -14.87
CA GLN A 345 -24.38 11.50 -14.76
C GLN A 345 -24.73 11.86 -13.30
N GLY A 346 -24.34 11.01 -12.34
CA GLY A 346 -24.55 11.26 -10.93
C GLY A 346 -23.85 12.53 -10.46
N LYS A 347 -24.47 13.23 -9.51
CA LYS A 347 -23.95 14.48 -8.93
C LYS A 347 -23.61 14.36 -7.44
N LYS A 348 -23.66 13.16 -6.87
CA LYS A 348 -23.29 12.91 -5.47
C LYS A 348 -21.79 13.10 -5.33
N GLN A 349 -21.40 13.91 -4.36
CA GLN A 349 -20.01 14.17 -4.04
C GLN A 349 -19.63 13.36 -2.80
N GLU A 350 -18.56 12.58 -2.89
CA GLU A 350 -17.95 11.97 -1.71
C GLU A 350 -17.43 13.08 -0.81
N LEU A 351 -17.84 13.07 0.46
CA LEU A 351 -17.38 14.00 1.48
C LEU A 351 -16.67 13.23 2.59
N LEU A 352 -15.46 13.69 2.93
CA LEU A 352 -14.56 13.09 3.91
C LEU A 352 -14.36 14.02 5.10
N HIS A 353 -13.93 13.46 6.23
CA HIS A 353 -13.59 14.25 7.41
C HIS A 353 -12.48 15.25 7.11
N VAL A 354 -12.62 16.48 7.63
CA VAL A 354 -11.52 17.44 7.66
C VAL A 354 -10.60 17.06 8.82
N LEU A 355 -9.40 16.60 8.48
CA LEU A 355 -8.39 16.17 9.43
C LEU A 355 -7.21 17.13 9.48
N GLY A 356 -6.52 17.15 10.62
CA GLY A 356 -5.24 17.85 10.80
C GLY A 356 -4.41 17.21 11.92
N GLU A 357 -3.11 17.47 11.94
CA GLU A 357 -2.18 16.91 12.93
C GLU A 357 -1.00 17.86 13.16
N SER A 358 -0.24 17.61 14.22
CA SER A 358 0.97 18.37 14.50
C SER A 358 2.18 17.82 13.73
N GLY A 359 3.05 18.72 13.25
CA GLY A 359 4.44 18.41 12.89
C GLY A 359 4.73 17.79 11.53
N TYR A 360 3.79 17.10 10.87
CA TYR A 360 4.10 16.40 9.60
C TYR A 360 3.89 17.25 8.33
N ASP A 361 2.86 18.09 8.31
CA ASP A 361 2.47 18.88 7.13
C ASP A 361 2.59 20.39 7.36
N HIS A 362 2.93 20.79 8.60
CA HIS A 362 2.90 22.16 9.13
C HIS A 362 1.63 22.94 8.73
N GLN A 363 0.53 22.23 8.47
CA GLN A 363 -0.71 22.87 8.06
C GLN A 363 -1.36 23.48 9.29
N PRO A 364 -1.54 24.81 9.32
CA PRO A 364 -2.27 25.43 10.42
C PRO A 364 -3.73 24.98 10.37
N VAL A 365 -4.40 25.09 11.52
CA VAL A 365 -5.83 24.82 11.65
C VAL A 365 -6.59 25.60 10.56
N PRO A 366 -7.30 24.92 9.64
CA PRO A 366 -7.91 25.59 8.49
C PRO A 366 -9.24 26.30 8.84
N TYR A 367 -9.89 25.89 9.93
CA TYR A 367 -11.19 26.42 10.36
C TYR A 367 -11.26 26.54 11.88
N SER A 368 -11.73 27.69 12.37
CA SER A 368 -12.05 27.86 13.78
C SER A 368 -13.28 27.02 14.14
N GLY A 369 -13.23 26.34 15.29
CA GLY A 369 -14.32 25.50 15.75
C GLY A 369 -13.92 24.43 16.76
N MET A 370 -14.82 23.47 17.00
CA MET A 370 -14.56 22.30 17.84
C MET A 370 -13.93 21.19 17.02
N TRP A 371 -12.84 20.65 17.54
CA TRP A 371 -12.11 19.51 16.98
C TRP A 371 -12.02 18.40 18.01
N LYS A 372 -12.00 17.15 17.57
CA LYS A 372 -11.87 15.98 18.43
C LYS A 372 -10.83 14.99 17.91
N PRO A 373 -10.25 14.14 18.76
CA PRO A 373 -9.39 13.06 18.29
C PRO A 373 -10.14 12.12 17.34
N PHE A 374 -9.49 11.78 16.23
CA PHE A 374 -10.00 10.91 15.19
C PHE A 374 -9.60 9.45 15.44
N ASP A 375 -8.35 9.25 15.84
CA ASP A 375 -7.68 7.97 15.99
C ASP A 375 -7.97 7.27 17.33
N PHE A 376 -8.58 7.97 18.30
CA PHE A 376 -9.06 7.40 19.56
C PHE A 376 -10.23 8.19 20.17
N GLU A 377 -10.85 7.66 21.22
CA GLU A 377 -11.86 8.38 21.99
C GLU A 377 -11.19 9.37 22.95
N GLY A 378 -11.29 10.67 22.65
CA GLY A 378 -10.75 11.75 23.47
C GLY A 378 -11.70 12.94 23.57
N LEU A 379 -11.25 13.96 24.30
CA LEU A 379 -12.02 15.17 24.59
C LEU A 379 -11.88 16.17 23.43
N SER A 380 -13.02 16.75 23.02
CA SER A 380 -13.02 17.83 22.03
C SER A 380 -12.37 19.10 22.60
N GLN A 381 -11.71 19.87 21.73
CA GLN A 381 -11.08 21.13 22.04
C GLN A 381 -11.45 22.17 20.98
N HIS A 382 -11.64 23.42 21.40
CA HIS A 382 -11.80 24.53 20.46
C HIS A 382 -10.44 24.92 19.89
N LEU A 383 -10.34 24.98 18.56
CA LEU A 383 -9.15 25.40 17.83
C LEU A 383 -9.50 26.63 16.97
N THR A 384 -8.55 27.55 16.81
CA THR A 384 -8.73 28.78 16.02
C THR A 384 -7.94 28.70 14.72
N VAL A 385 -8.50 29.21 13.62
CA VAL A 385 -7.82 29.28 12.32
C VAL A 385 -6.42 29.89 12.45
N GLY A 386 -5.43 29.31 11.75
CA GLY A 386 -4.06 29.81 11.72
C GLY A 386 -3.16 29.34 12.87
N GLN A 387 -3.72 28.75 13.94
CA GLN A 387 -2.90 28.15 14.99
C GLN A 387 -2.36 26.78 14.57
N GLU A 388 -1.29 26.31 15.21
CA GLU A 388 -0.81 24.93 15.05
C GLU A 388 -1.76 23.93 15.74
N PHE A 389 -1.90 22.75 15.15
CA PHE A 389 -2.62 21.66 15.82
C PHE A 389 -1.89 21.26 17.11
N PRO A 390 -2.59 21.10 18.24
CA PRO A 390 -1.97 20.56 19.44
C PRO A 390 -1.44 19.15 19.17
N GLU A 391 -0.23 18.84 19.64
CA GLU A 391 0.36 17.50 19.45
C GLU A 391 -0.48 16.42 20.11
N GLU A 392 -0.92 16.66 21.35
CA GLU A 392 -1.66 15.70 22.14
C GLU A 392 -3.10 16.13 22.40
N ALA A 393 -4.00 15.14 22.44
CA ALA A 393 -5.35 15.33 22.95
C ALA A 393 -5.57 14.58 24.26
N LYS A 394 -6.43 15.16 25.11
CA LYS A 394 -6.78 14.59 26.41
C LYS A 394 -7.83 13.49 26.26
N TYR A 395 -7.76 12.46 27.08
CA TYR A 395 -8.76 11.40 27.17
C TYR A 395 -8.95 10.92 28.62
N ILE A 396 -10.08 10.28 28.89
CA ILE A 396 -10.41 9.72 30.20
C ILE A 396 -10.01 8.24 30.21
N ARG A 397 -9.09 7.86 31.09
CA ARG A 397 -8.71 6.46 31.30
C ARG A 397 -9.87 5.69 31.95
N LYS A 398 -9.86 4.36 31.87
CA LYS A 398 -10.82 3.50 32.61
C LYS A 398 -10.87 3.79 34.12
N SER A 399 -9.77 4.31 34.69
CA SER A 399 -9.70 4.73 36.09
C SER A 399 -10.36 6.09 36.40
N GLY A 400 -10.93 6.78 35.41
CA GLY A 400 -11.49 8.13 35.53
C GLY A 400 -10.44 9.25 35.50
N ARG A 401 -9.13 8.93 35.49
CA ARG A 401 -8.06 9.93 35.41
C ARG A 401 -7.90 10.46 33.98
N ILE A 402 -7.63 11.75 33.86
CA ILE A 402 -7.28 12.39 32.58
C ILE A 402 -5.82 12.06 32.23
N SER A 403 -5.60 11.75 30.96
CA SER A 403 -4.28 11.55 30.35
C SER A 403 -4.26 12.21 28.99
N SER A 404 -3.10 12.32 28.37
CA SER A 404 -2.96 12.79 26.98
C SER A 404 -2.08 11.83 26.17
N LYS A 405 -2.20 11.89 24.85
CA LYS A 405 -1.34 11.22 23.86
C LYS A 405 -1.49 11.91 22.49
N ASN A 406 -0.54 11.67 21.58
CA ASN A 406 -0.55 12.23 20.23
C ASN A 406 -1.88 11.94 19.50
N ALA A 407 -2.39 12.93 18.78
CA ALA A 407 -3.71 12.85 18.17
C ALA A 407 -3.74 13.37 16.73
N VAL A 408 -4.52 12.66 15.91
CA VAL A 408 -5.04 13.22 14.66
C VAL A 408 -6.37 13.89 14.98
N TRP A 409 -6.51 15.16 14.63
CA TRP A 409 -7.70 15.95 14.91
C TRP A 409 -8.69 15.86 13.76
N CYS A 410 -9.97 15.71 14.10
CA CYS A 410 -11.11 15.77 13.18
C CYS A 410 -12.00 16.95 13.55
N LEU A 411 -12.35 17.77 12.57
CA LEU A 411 -13.29 18.87 12.73
C LEU A 411 -14.69 18.32 13.06
N GLU A 412 -15.27 18.78 14.17
CA GLU A 412 -16.58 18.36 14.66
C GLU A 412 -17.64 19.44 14.41
N LYS A 413 -17.26 20.70 14.60
CA LYS A 413 -18.14 21.84 14.40
C LYS A 413 -17.32 23.06 14.02
N ARG A 414 -17.80 23.87 13.07
CA ARG A 414 -17.20 25.16 12.74
C ARG A 414 -17.93 26.30 13.44
N ASP A 415 -17.20 27.34 13.79
CA ASP A 415 -17.77 28.55 14.37
C ASP A 415 -18.65 29.30 13.35
N ASP A 416 -18.32 29.21 12.06
CA ASP A 416 -19.08 29.79 10.96
C ASP A 416 -20.26 28.92 10.48
N HIS A 417 -20.54 27.81 11.17
CA HIS A 417 -21.57 26.83 10.80
C HIS A 417 -21.41 26.21 9.39
N GLY A 418 -20.21 26.28 8.81
CA GLY A 418 -19.90 25.63 7.53
C GLY A 418 -19.84 24.10 7.62
N PRO A 419 -19.60 23.42 6.48
CA PRO A 419 -19.50 21.97 6.42
C PRO A 419 -18.25 21.46 7.13
N VAL A 420 -18.40 20.32 7.82
CA VAL A 420 -17.31 19.61 8.52
C VAL A 420 -16.82 18.37 7.77
N LEU A 421 -17.50 18.04 6.67
CA LEU A 421 -17.05 17.08 5.68
C LEU A 421 -16.81 17.82 4.36
N LEU A 422 -15.67 17.57 3.72
CA LEU A 422 -15.26 18.23 2.49
C LEU A 422 -14.89 17.22 1.42
N PRO A 423 -14.86 17.61 0.14
CA PRO A 423 -14.38 16.74 -0.93
C PRO A 423 -12.95 16.26 -0.63
N ASN A 424 -12.61 15.05 -1.09
CA ASN A 424 -11.25 14.54 -0.97
C ASN A 424 -10.25 15.58 -1.53
N PRO A 425 -9.22 15.99 -0.76
CA PRO A 425 -8.25 16.99 -1.21
C PRO A 425 -7.29 16.47 -2.30
N PHE A 426 -7.30 15.17 -2.62
CA PHE A 426 -6.45 14.57 -3.66
C PHE A 426 -7.02 14.66 -5.08
#